data_AF-A0A2J7ZVK5-F1
#
_entry.id   AF-A0A2J7ZVK5-F1
#
_cell.length_a   1.000
_cell.length_b   1.000
_cell.length_c   1.000
_cell.angle_alpha   90.00
_cell.angle_beta   90.00
_cell.angle_gamma   90.00
#
_symmetry.space_group_name_H-M   'P 1'
#
loop_
_entity.id
_entity.type
_entity.pdbx_description
1 polymer ?
#
loop_
_entity_poly.entity_id
_entity_poly.type
_entity_poly.pdbx_seq_one_letter_code
_entity_poly.pdbx_strand_id
1 'polypeptide(L)'
;MQRQEQLRGRREGLLRRVEQERRAPRADWRQQSFPWSGRLAGLLGDVFGLRRFRPLQLEVMNATLQGRDVLVLLPSGGGKSLCYQLPALAGPGQGLTLVVSPLLSLIQDQVGGVKELTLLKTTQSGYEGFLRDQYTLLPESTDRIMASTVTCTWRYATQPPCYDAAFAAAKAGLLDAFFGPPKGGIYSPSVQFTLYDMAKRLLERVPQSESVFLNMPNIHFLPCAPVGSTFKNDVFVATSEPHGNIEAVVTRSGVQTHSKL
;
A
#
# COMPACT_ATOMS: atom_id res chain seq x y z
N MET A 1 -2.91 -29.40 -9.31
CA MET A 1 -2.09 -30.37 -10.07
C MET A 1 -1.44 -29.71 -11.30
N GLN A 2 -2.19 -29.21 -12.30
CA GLN A 2 -1.63 -28.57 -13.51
C GLN A 2 -0.63 -27.42 -13.26
N ARG A 3 -0.93 -26.50 -12.32
CA ARG A 3 0.00 -25.38 -12.01
C ARG A 3 1.33 -25.86 -11.43
N GLN A 4 1.32 -26.96 -10.67
CA GLN A 4 2.51 -27.49 -10.02
C GLN A 4 3.43 -28.18 -11.03
N GLU A 5 2.87 -28.87 -12.02
CA GLU A 5 3.62 -29.42 -13.16
C GLU A 5 4.20 -28.32 -14.04
N GLN A 6 3.44 -27.26 -14.32
CA GLN A 6 3.92 -26.09 -15.08
C GLN A 6 5.13 -25.43 -14.39
N LEU A 7 5.09 -25.29 -13.06
CA LEU A 7 6.19 -24.72 -12.29
C LEU A 7 7.41 -25.65 -12.25
N ARG A 8 7.21 -26.97 -12.18
CA ARG A 8 8.30 -27.96 -12.27
C ARG A 8 9.00 -27.91 -13.63
N GLY A 9 8.24 -27.89 -14.73
CA GLY A 9 8.81 -27.76 -16.07
C GLY A 9 9.60 -26.45 -16.26
N ARG A 10 9.07 -25.33 -15.74
CA ARG A 10 9.78 -24.04 -15.78
C ARG A 10 11.07 -24.05 -14.95
N ARG A 11 11.05 -24.70 -13.78
CA ARG A 11 12.25 -24.88 -12.93
C ARG A 11 13.32 -25.68 -13.66
N GLU A 12 12.97 -26.80 -14.29
CA GLU A 12 13.93 -27.62 -15.05
C GLU A 12 14.54 -26.86 -16.23
N GLY A 13 13.73 -26.08 -16.95
CA GLY A 13 14.22 -25.21 -18.02
C GLY A 13 15.21 -24.16 -17.51
N LEU A 14 14.93 -23.53 -16.36
CA LEU A 14 15.84 -22.58 -15.72
C LEU A 14 17.15 -23.26 -15.29
N LEU A 15 17.10 -24.45 -14.68
CA LEU A 15 18.28 -25.19 -14.26
C LEU A 15 19.20 -25.53 -15.45
N ARG A 16 18.63 -25.96 -16.58
CA ARG A 16 19.41 -26.21 -17.81
C ARG A 16 20.08 -24.94 -18.33
N ARG A 17 19.37 -23.80 -18.33
CA ARG A 17 19.95 -22.50 -18.73
C ARG A 17 21.09 -22.08 -17.81
N VAL A 18 20.92 -22.22 -16.49
CA VAL A 18 21.96 -21.92 -15.50
C VAL A 18 23.22 -22.77 -15.75
N GLU A 19 23.05 -24.04 -16.08
CA GLU A 19 24.19 -24.93 -16.34
C GLU A 19 24.90 -24.61 -17.67
N GLN A 20 24.15 -24.25 -18.72
CA GLN A 20 24.73 -23.76 -19.96
C GLN A 20 25.51 -22.45 -19.75
N GLU A 21 24.96 -21.51 -18.99
CA GLU A 21 25.64 -20.24 -18.67
C GLU A 21 26.88 -20.43 -17.80
N ARG A 22 26.88 -21.41 -16.88
CA ARG A 22 28.07 -21.78 -16.11
C ARG A 22 29.22 -22.26 -17.00
N ARG A 23 28.92 -22.92 -18.13
CA ARG A 23 29.91 -23.46 -19.07
C ARG A 23 30.35 -22.44 -20.13
N ALA A 24 29.56 -21.39 -20.36
CA ALA A 24 29.91 -20.35 -21.32
C ALA A 24 31.13 -19.54 -20.85
N PRO A 25 32.03 -19.12 -21.76
CA PRO A 25 33.09 -18.19 -21.43
C PRO A 25 32.50 -16.90 -20.86
N ARG A 26 32.97 -16.47 -19.69
CA ARG A 26 32.56 -15.18 -19.11
C ARG A 26 33.21 -14.07 -19.90
N ALA A 27 32.40 -13.18 -20.47
CA ALA A 27 32.90 -11.96 -21.06
C ALA A 27 33.60 -11.12 -19.97
N ASP A 28 34.74 -10.54 -20.29
CA ASP A 28 35.39 -9.57 -19.42
C ASP A 28 34.66 -8.23 -19.52
N TRP A 29 33.69 -8.02 -18.63
CA TRP A 29 32.89 -6.80 -18.62
C TRP A 29 33.67 -5.53 -18.21
N ARG A 30 34.97 -5.64 -17.88
CA ARG A 30 35.84 -4.47 -17.65
C ARG A 30 36.23 -3.75 -18.93
N GLN A 31 36.09 -4.42 -20.07
CA GLN A 31 36.48 -3.87 -21.36
C GLN A 31 35.62 -2.67 -21.77
N GLN A 32 36.23 -1.75 -22.52
CA GLN A 32 35.58 -0.55 -23.07
C GLN A 32 35.41 -0.65 -24.60
N SER A 33 35.49 -1.86 -25.15
CA SER A 33 35.38 -2.16 -26.57
C SER A 33 33.97 -2.59 -27.00
N PHE A 34 32.98 -2.47 -26.12
CA PHE A 34 31.61 -2.84 -26.45
C PHE A 34 30.98 -1.81 -27.40
N PRO A 35 30.00 -2.22 -28.26
CA PRO A 35 29.35 -1.29 -29.20
C PRO A 35 28.71 -0.06 -28.54
N TRP A 36 28.32 -0.16 -27.26
CA TRP A 36 27.72 0.91 -26.49
C TRP A 36 28.72 1.73 -25.66
N SER A 37 30.01 1.37 -25.61
CA SER A 37 30.99 2.02 -24.72
C SER A 37 31.13 3.52 -24.95
N GLY A 38 31.16 3.96 -26.22
CA GLY A 38 31.20 5.39 -26.56
C GLY A 38 29.94 6.15 -26.10
N ARG A 39 28.77 5.51 -26.22
CA ARG A 39 27.50 6.09 -25.77
C ARG A 39 27.42 6.19 -24.25
N LEU A 40 27.90 5.18 -23.52
CA LEU A 40 28.01 5.25 -22.06
C LEU A 40 28.90 6.41 -21.63
N ALA A 41 30.08 6.57 -22.26
CA ALA A 41 31.00 7.66 -21.93
C ALA A 41 30.41 9.05 -22.23
N GLY A 42 29.73 9.21 -23.38
CA GLY A 42 29.03 10.46 -23.73
C GLY A 42 27.94 10.78 -22.72
N LEU A 43 27.01 9.85 -22.47
CA LEU A 43 25.92 10.05 -21.50
C LEU A 43 26.44 10.32 -20.08
N LEU A 44 27.54 9.68 -19.67
CA LEU A 44 28.17 9.90 -18.37
C LEU A 44 28.56 11.36 -18.17
N GLY A 45 29.15 11.98 -19.20
CA GLY A 45 29.52 13.39 -19.18
C GLY A 45 28.32 14.31 -19.41
N ASP A 46 27.59 14.10 -20.50
CA ASP A 46 26.57 15.01 -21.01
C ASP A 46 25.33 15.08 -20.10
N VAL A 47 24.93 13.95 -19.52
CA VAL A 47 23.71 13.86 -18.70
C VAL A 47 24.04 13.91 -17.21
N PHE A 48 25.11 13.24 -16.79
CA PHE A 48 25.43 13.07 -15.37
C PHE A 48 26.59 13.95 -14.88
N GLY A 49 27.31 14.65 -15.77
CA GLY A 49 28.43 15.53 -15.41
C GLY A 49 29.63 14.79 -14.79
N LEU A 50 29.72 13.47 -14.99
CA LEU A 50 30.75 12.63 -14.40
C LEU A 50 31.88 12.38 -15.40
N ARG A 51 33.13 12.40 -14.91
CA ARG A 51 34.32 12.20 -15.77
C ARG A 51 34.80 10.75 -15.84
N ARG A 52 34.43 9.92 -14.86
CA ARG A 52 34.88 8.53 -14.75
C ARG A 52 33.85 7.68 -14.01
N PHE A 53 33.78 6.41 -14.40
CA PHE A 53 33.06 5.38 -13.66
C PHE A 53 33.75 5.09 -12.33
N ARG A 54 32.97 4.81 -11.29
CA ARG A 54 33.44 4.22 -10.03
C ARG A 54 33.68 2.72 -10.22
N PRO A 55 34.45 2.07 -9.34
CA PRO A 55 34.66 0.62 -9.40
C PRO A 55 33.35 -0.15 -9.55
N LEU A 56 33.35 -1.21 -10.36
CA LEU A 56 32.23 -2.11 -10.66
C LEU A 56 31.08 -1.51 -11.49
N GLN A 57 30.99 -0.19 -11.67
CA GLN A 57 29.88 0.41 -12.42
C GLN A 57 29.89 0.00 -13.89
N LEU A 58 31.05 0.07 -14.53
CA LEU A 58 31.20 -0.25 -15.94
C LEU A 58 30.92 -1.73 -16.21
N GLU A 59 31.43 -2.61 -15.35
CA GLU A 59 31.20 -4.06 -15.45
C GLU A 59 29.72 -4.39 -15.37
N VAL A 60 29.00 -3.77 -14.43
CA VAL A 60 27.55 -3.96 -14.27
C VAL A 60 26.79 -3.46 -15.50
N MET A 61 27.13 -2.28 -16.01
CA MET A 61 26.45 -1.71 -17.17
C MET A 61 26.67 -2.56 -18.43
N ASN A 62 27.91 -3.03 -18.65
CA ASN A 62 28.24 -3.89 -19.78
C ASN A 62 27.52 -5.23 -19.70
N ALA A 63 27.47 -5.87 -18.52
CA ALA A 63 26.71 -7.09 -18.32
C ALA A 63 25.22 -6.88 -18.59
N THR A 64 24.66 -5.78 -18.10
CA THR A 64 23.24 -5.41 -18.29
C THR A 64 22.91 -5.20 -19.77
N LEU A 65 23.72 -4.42 -20.50
CA LEU A 65 23.51 -4.12 -21.93
C LEU A 65 23.75 -5.33 -22.84
N GLN A 66 24.50 -6.33 -22.37
CA GLN A 66 24.63 -7.62 -23.04
C GLN A 66 23.41 -8.54 -22.78
N GLY A 67 22.41 -8.09 -22.03
CA GLY A 67 21.20 -8.87 -21.73
C GLY A 67 21.41 -9.94 -20.66
N ARG A 68 22.35 -9.75 -19.74
CA ARG A 68 22.56 -10.65 -18.60
C ARG A 68 21.71 -10.25 -17.40
N ASP A 69 21.29 -11.24 -16.62
CA ASP A 69 20.72 -11.03 -15.29
C ASP A 69 21.85 -10.62 -14.32
N VAL A 70 21.77 -9.42 -13.75
CA VAL A 70 22.84 -8.87 -12.90
C VAL A 70 22.33 -8.61 -11.49
N LEU A 71 22.98 -9.22 -10.50
CA LEU A 71 22.83 -8.88 -9.08
C LEU A 71 24.04 -8.05 -8.64
N VAL A 72 23.80 -6.88 -8.06
CA VAL A 72 24.84 -5.95 -7.65
C VAL A 72 24.70 -5.61 -6.18
N LEU A 73 25.80 -5.80 -5.43
CA LEU A 73 25.92 -5.37 -4.05
C LEU A 73 26.97 -4.26 -3.98
N LEU A 74 26.52 -3.01 -3.82
CA LEU A 74 27.38 -1.85 -3.66
C LEU A 74 26.99 -1.07 -2.40
N PRO A 75 27.96 -0.48 -1.68
CA PRO A 75 27.67 0.32 -0.50
C PRO A 75 26.85 1.56 -0.83
N SER A 76 26.26 2.19 0.19
CA SER A 76 25.67 3.53 0.06
C SER A 76 26.71 4.51 -0.48
N GLY A 77 26.30 5.39 -1.40
CA GLY A 77 27.23 6.24 -2.14
C GLY A 77 28.07 5.52 -3.20
N GLY A 78 28.03 4.20 -3.31
CA GLY A 78 28.76 3.42 -4.33
C GLY A 78 28.29 3.66 -5.79
N GLY A 79 27.27 4.48 -6.00
CA GLY A 79 26.79 4.85 -7.33
C GLY A 79 25.88 3.79 -7.98
N LYS A 80 25.13 3.02 -7.18
CA LYS A 80 24.13 2.03 -7.63
C LYS A 80 23.15 2.57 -8.66
N SER A 81 22.68 3.80 -8.46
CA SER A 81 21.67 4.40 -9.34
C SER A 81 22.14 4.53 -10.78
N LEU A 82 23.39 4.96 -10.94
CA LEU A 82 24.00 5.07 -12.25
C LEU A 82 24.03 3.72 -12.98
N CYS A 83 24.25 2.62 -12.25
CA CYS A 83 24.34 1.27 -12.82
C CYS A 83 23.06 0.80 -13.53
N TYR A 84 21.88 1.34 -13.19
CA TYR A 84 20.63 1.04 -13.91
C TYR A 84 20.12 2.21 -14.75
N GLN A 85 20.46 3.45 -14.41
CA GLN A 85 20.06 4.64 -15.16
C GLN A 85 20.80 4.77 -16.49
N LEU A 86 22.13 4.58 -16.49
CA LEU A 86 22.93 4.76 -17.69
C LEU A 86 22.60 3.71 -18.77
N PRO A 87 22.48 2.39 -18.44
CA PRO A 87 22.05 1.38 -19.40
C PRO A 87 20.66 1.64 -19.97
N ALA A 88 19.73 2.16 -19.16
CA ALA A 88 18.38 2.46 -19.62
C ALA A 88 18.36 3.55 -20.71
N LEU A 89 19.30 4.49 -20.67
CA LEU A 89 19.47 5.52 -21.70
C LEU A 89 20.34 5.06 -22.87
N ALA A 90 21.30 4.17 -22.62
CA ALA A 90 22.27 3.71 -23.61
C ALA A 90 21.79 2.54 -24.47
N GLY A 91 20.71 1.87 -24.06
CA GLY A 91 20.14 0.71 -24.75
C GLY A 91 19.90 0.93 -26.25
N PRO A 92 19.89 -0.15 -27.05
CA PRO A 92 19.68 -0.06 -28.49
C PRO A 92 18.35 0.66 -28.76
N GLY A 93 18.41 1.76 -29.51
CA GLY A 93 17.39 2.82 -29.56
C GLY A 93 16.07 2.49 -30.25
N GLN A 94 15.49 1.30 -29.99
CA GLN A 94 14.20 0.87 -30.54
C GLN A 94 13.26 0.25 -29.49
N GLY A 95 13.61 0.29 -28.20
CA GLY A 95 12.82 -0.31 -27.13
C GLY A 95 12.56 0.62 -25.95
N LEU A 96 11.44 0.40 -25.25
CA LEU A 96 11.14 0.99 -23.95
C LEU A 96 11.97 0.30 -22.87
N THR A 97 12.73 1.06 -22.08
CA THR A 97 13.35 0.53 -20.85
C THR A 97 12.56 1.00 -19.63
N LEU A 98 12.10 0.05 -18.79
CA LEU A 98 11.48 0.34 -17.51
C LEU A 98 12.52 0.25 -16.39
N VAL A 99 12.77 1.37 -15.72
CA VAL A 99 13.58 1.40 -14.49
C VAL A 99 12.64 1.49 -13.30
N VAL A 100 12.56 0.42 -12.51
CA VAL A 100 11.86 0.42 -11.23
C VAL A 100 12.88 0.81 -10.16
N SER A 101 12.99 2.11 -9.89
CA SER A 101 13.73 2.61 -8.75
C SER A 101 12.75 2.85 -7.61
N PRO A 102 12.73 2.03 -6.55
CA PRO A 102 11.99 2.37 -5.34
C PRO A 102 12.70 3.55 -4.65
N LEU A 103 12.50 4.76 -5.17
CA LEU A 103 12.85 6.01 -4.53
C LEU A 103 11.89 6.24 -3.36
N LEU A 104 12.15 5.49 -2.29
CA LEU A 104 11.72 5.64 -0.88
C LEU A 104 12.31 4.48 -0.06
N SER A 105 13.51 3.98 -0.41
CA SER A 105 14.22 2.94 0.36
C SER A 105 15.00 3.53 1.54
N LEU A 106 14.40 4.51 2.21
CA LEU A 106 14.67 4.78 3.62
C LEU A 106 13.35 4.53 4.33
N ILE A 107 13.41 3.59 5.27
CA ILE A 107 12.35 3.12 6.19
C ILE A 107 11.67 4.26 6.99
N GLN A 108 12.06 5.52 6.78
CA GLN A 108 11.59 6.67 7.55
C GLN A 108 10.09 6.95 7.39
N ASP A 109 9.48 6.59 6.27
CA ASP A 109 8.07 6.84 5.99
C ASP A 109 7.30 5.54 5.68
N GLN A 110 7.54 4.50 6.46
CA GLN A 110 6.71 3.29 6.30
C GLN A 110 5.28 3.59 6.73
N VAL A 111 4.38 3.48 5.75
CA VAL A 111 2.94 3.57 5.93
C VAL A 111 2.37 2.16 5.84
N GLY A 112 1.76 1.70 6.93
CA GLY A 112 0.89 0.53 6.89
C GLY A 112 -0.53 0.95 6.52
N GLY A 113 -1.34 0.04 6.00
CA GLY A 113 -2.71 0.39 5.68
C GLY A 113 -3.58 -0.76 5.22
N VAL A 114 -4.88 -0.56 5.31
CA VAL A 114 -5.93 -1.41 4.77
C VAL A 114 -6.83 -0.53 3.91
N LYS A 115 -7.06 -0.96 2.67
CA LYS A 115 -8.02 -0.33 1.75
C LYS A 115 -9.20 -1.27 1.53
N GLU A 116 -10.36 -0.70 1.24
CA GLU A 116 -11.56 -1.44 0.86
C GLU A 116 -12.02 -2.49 1.90
N LEU A 117 -11.83 -2.20 3.19
CA LEU A 117 -12.36 -3.05 4.25
C LEU A 117 -13.86 -2.77 4.44
N THR A 118 -14.69 -3.54 3.74
CA THR A 118 -16.15 -3.42 3.84
C THR A 118 -16.67 -4.09 5.10
N LEU A 119 -17.28 -3.30 5.97
CA LEU A 119 -17.86 -3.71 7.25
C LEU A 119 -19.35 -3.34 7.29
N LEU A 120 -20.15 -4.19 7.94
CA LEU A 120 -21.56 -3.95 8.18
C LEU A 120 -21.95 -4.53 9.54
N LYS A 121 -22.68 -3.75 10.33
CA LYS A 121 -23.44 -4.25 11.48
C LYS A 121 -24.90 -3.83 11.36
N THR A 122 -25.80 -4.75 11.72
CA THR A 122 -27.24 -4.61 11.50
C THR A 122 -27.97 -3.86 12.62
N THR A 123 -27.29 -3.62 13.75
CA THR A 123 -27.81 -2.97 14.95
C THR A 123 -26.62 -2.38 15.73
N GLN A 124 -26.86 -1.88 16.94
CA GLN A 124 -25.86 -1.27 17.81
C GLN A 124 -25.22 -0.03 17.15
N SER A 125 -26.00 0.71 16.38
CA SER A 125 -25.62 2.03 15.87
C SER A 125 -26.83 2.96 15.90
N GLY A 126 -26.64 4.17 16.41
CA GLY A 126 -27.63 5.24 16.33
C GLY A 126 -27.04 6.50 15.71
N TYR A 127 -27.87 7.54 15.67
CA TYR A 127 -27.50 8.91 15.34
C TYR A 127 -28.58 9.86 15.83
N GLU A 128 -28.27 10.57 16.90
CA GLU A 128 -29.19 11.42 17.64
C GLU A 128 -28.46 12.66 18.17
N GLY A 129 -29.20 13.71 18.55
CA GLY A 129 -28.64 14.94 19.11
C GLY A 129 -27.85 15.79 18.12
N PHE A 130 -28.05 15.58 16.81
CA PHE A 130 -27.45 16.44 15.77
C PHE A 130 -28.17 17.78 15.68
N LEU A 131 -27.47 18.79 15.15
CA LEU A 131 -28.03 20.13 14.94
C LEU A 131 -29.25 20.05 14.03
N ARG A 132 -30.35 20.70 14.44
CA ARG A 132 -31.57 20.80 13.64
C ARG A 132 -31.79 22.24 13.23
N ASP A 133 -32.06 22.42 11.94
CA ASP A 133 -32.42 23.69 11.34
C ASP A 133 -33.54 23.50 10.30
N GLN A 134 -33.85 24.57 9.56
CA GLN A 134 -34.89 24.55 8.52
C GLN A 134 -34.63 23.58 7.35
N TYR A 135 -33.41 23.04 7.21
CA TYR A 135 -33.03 22.10 6.16
C TYR A 135 -32.96 20.64 6.66
N THR A 136 -33.20 20.41 7.96
CA THR A 136 -33.03 19.10 8.58
C THR A 136 -34.31 18.27 8.48
N LEU A 137 -34.31 17.29 7.55
CA LEU A 137 -35.40 16.33 7.37
C LEU A 137 -35.13 14.96 8.02
N LEU A 138 -33.87 14.70 8.37
CA LEU A 138 -33.44 13.40 8.88
C LEU A 138 -34.05 13.15 10.28
N PRO A 139 -34.80 12.05 10.49
CA PRO A 139 -35.23 11.66 11.81
C PRO A 139 -34.06 11.11 12.63
N GLU A 140 -34.15 11.27 13.96
CA GLU A 140 -33.25 10.60 14.89
C GLU A 140 -33.49 9.10 14.89
N SER A 141 -32.44 8.35 15.18
CA SER A 141 -32.47 6.89 15.20
C SER A 141 -31.61 6.37 16.34
N THR A 142 -32.23 5.64 17.26
CA THR A 142 -31.56 4.93 18.35
C THR A 142 -30.92 3.62 17.89
N ASP A 143 -31.46 3.03 16.82
CA ASP A 143 -30.91 1.83 16.18
C ASP A 143 -31.08 1.87 14.66
N ARG A 144 -29.99 1.59 13.94
CA ARG A 144 -29.89 1.54 12.48
C ARG A 144 -28.74 0.64 12.03
N ILE A 145 -28.79 0.24 10.77
CA ILE A 145 -27.66 -0.40 10.09
C ILE A 145 -26.52 0.61 9.93
N MET A 146 -25.30 0.18 10.23
CA MET A 146 -24.07 0.92 9.92
C MET A 146 -23.23 0.08 8.97
N ALA A 147 -22.94 0.62 7.80
CA ALA A 147 -22.09 -0.01 6.80
C ALA A 147 -21.08 1.00 6.25
N SER A 148 -19.85 0.53 6.01
CA SER A 148 -18.78 1.39 5.49
C SER A 148 -17.72 0.56 4.76
N THR A 149 -17.16 1.14 3.70
CA THR A 149 -15.93 0.65 3.06
C THR A 149 -14.75 1.45 3.62
N VAL A 150 -14.13 0.91 4.66
CA VAL A 150 -13.11 1.60 5.44
C VAL A 150 -11.79 1.65 4.67
N THR A 151 -11.22 2.85 4.57
CA THR A 151 -9.82 3.06 4.20
C THR A 151 -9.07 3.54 5.42
N CYS A 152 -8.02 2.82 5.81
CA CYS A 152 -7.19 3.14 6.96
C CYS A 152 -5.72 3.10 6.57
N THR A 153 -4.96 4.13 6.91
CA THR A 153 -3.50 4.16 6.75
C THR A 153 -2.86 4.69 8.02
N TRP A 154 -1.73 4.15 8.42
CA TRP A 154 -1.01 4.59 9.61
C TRP A 154 0.48 4.72 9.34
N ARG A 155 1.10 5.72 9.98
CA ARG A 155 2.54 5.98 9.89
C ARG A 155 3.24 5.40 11.12
N TYR A 156 4.39 4.78 10.88
CA TYR A 156 5.27 4.30 11.95
C TYR A 156 6.25 5.39 12.38
N ALA A 157 6.34 5.69 13.68
CA ALA A 157 7.43 6.48 14.26
C ALA A 157 8.72 5.65 14.42
N THR A 158 8.55 4.34 14.66
CA THR A 158 9.67 3.40 14.84
C THR A 158 9.39 2.11 14.09
N GLN A 159 10.43 1.37 13.74
CA GLN A 159 10.26 0.10 13.05
C GLN A 159 9.62 -0.95 13.98
N PRO A 160 8.48 -1.58 13.60
CA PRO A 160 7.95 -2.71 14.35
C PRO A 160 8.88 -3.93 14.23
N PRO A 161 8.95 -4.79 15.27
CA PRO A 161 9.74 -6.02 15.22
C PRO A 161 9.29 -6.98 14.10
N CYS A 162 7.99 -6.98 13.79
CA CYS A 162 7.39 -7.76 12.72
C CYS A 162 6.20 -7.00 12.12
N TYR A 163 6.27 -6.69 10.83
CA TYR A 163 5.22 -5.94 10.12
C TYR A 163 3.91 -6.71 10.02
N ASP A 164 3.96 -8.02 9.80
CA ASP A 164 2.75 -8.86 9.69
C ASP A 164 2.00 -8.90 11.03
N ALA A 165 2.74 -9.01 12.14
CA ALA A 165 2.15 -8.98 13.48
C ALA A 165 1.55 -7.59 13.78
N ALA A 166 2.25 -6.51 13.43
CA ALA A 166 1.73 -5.15 13.60
C ALA A 166 0.46 -4.91 12.75
N PHE A 167 0.43 -5.38 11.50
CA PHE A 167 -0.73 -5.31 10.63
C PHE A 167 -1.92 -6.11 11.20
N ALA A 168 -1.68 -7.33 11.68
CA ALA A 168 -2.72 -8.15 12.30
C ALA A 168 -3.30 -7.47 13.55
N ALA A 169 -2.44 -6.90 14.40
CA ALA A 169 -2.85 -6.16 15.60
C ALA A 169 -3.65 -4.90 15.26
N ALA A 170 -3.23 -4.13 14.24
CA ALA A 170 -3.95 -2.98 13.73
C ALA A 170 -5.34 -3.36 13.24
N LYS A 171 -5.43 -4.35 12.34
CA LYS A 171 -6.70 -4.86 11.79
C LYS A 171 -7.63 -5.35 12.90
N ALA A 172 -7.10 -6.07 13.89
CA ALA A 172 -7.89 -6.51 15.04
C ALA A 172 -8.42 -5.32 15.86
N GLY A 173 -7.63 -4.26 16.05
CA GLY A 173 -8.08 -3.03 16.71
C GLY A 173 -9.24 -2.34 15.98
N LEU A 174 -9.17 -2.27 14.65
CA LEU A 174 -10.24 -1.73 13.81
C LEU A 174 -11.54 -2.56 13.95
N LEU A 175 -11.43 -3.89 13.85
CA LEU A 175 -12.59 -4.79 13.92
C LEU A 175 -13.21 -4.79 15.32
N ASP A 176 -12.40 -4.77 16.38
CA ASP A 176 -12.89 -4.76 17.76
C ASP A 176 -13.58 -3.46 18.14
N ALA A 177 -13.17 -2.32 17.56
CA ALA A 177 -13.88 -1.05 17.70
C ALA A 177 -15.22 -1.03 16.95
N PHE A 178 -15.27 -1.63 15.75
CA PHE A 178 -16.49 -1.62 14.93
C PHE A 178 -17.56 -2.61 15.44
N PHE A 179 -17.15 -3.85 15.72
CA PHE A 179 -18.06 -4.95 16.10
C PHE A 179 -18.21 -5.12 17.61
N GLY A 180 -17.13 -4.94 18.38
CA GLY A 180 -17.12 -5.31 19.79
C GLY A 180 -17.21 -6.84 20.01
N PRO A 181 -17.62 -7.28 21.20
CA PRO A 181 -17.77 -8.70 21.52
C PRO A 181 -18.78 -9.40 20.59
N PRO A 182 -18.55 -10.65 20.16
CA PRO A 182 -19.48 -11.37 19.28
C PRO A 182 -20.90 -11.51 19.85
N LYS A 183 -21.02 -11.53 21.19
CA LYS A 183 -22.30 -11.47 21.91
C LYS A 183 -22.54 -10.04 22.38
N GLY A 184 -23.61 -9.42 21.90
CA GLY A 184 -24.05 -8.08 22.31
C GLY A 184 -23.43 -6.91 21.53
N GLY A 185 -22.25 -7.11 20.92
CA GLY A 185 -21.58 -6.08 20.13
C GLY A 185 -21.22 -4.82 20.93
N ILE A 186 -20.95 -3.73 20.22
CA ILE A 186 -20.69 -2.41 20.82
C ILE A 186 -21.54 -1.33 20.14
N TYR A 187 -22.19 -0.51 20.96
CA TYR A 187 -23.01 0.59 20.48
C TYR A 187 -22.16 1.71 19.89
N SER A 188 -22.58 2.24 18.74
CA SER A 188 -21.97 3.39 18.08
C SER A 188 -22.96 4.56 18.00
N PRO A 189 -22.72 5.68 18.72
CA PRO A 189 -23.60 6.85 18.65
C PRO A 189 -23.42 7.64 17.34
N SER A 190 -22.32 7.46 16.63
CA SER A 190 -22.04 8.10 15.34
C SER A 190 -20.86 7.45 14.62
N VAL A 191 -20.76 7.65 13.30
CA VAL A 191 -19.60 7.18 12.53
C VAL A 191 -18.32 7.85 13.00
N GLN A 192 -18.37 9.13 13.37
CA GLN A 192 -17.25 9.90 13.92
C GLN A 192 -16.69 9.26 15.20
N PHE A 193 -17.59 8.82 16.10
CA PHE A 193 -17.19 8.15 17.34
C PHE A 193 -16.47 6.83 17.04
N THR A 194 -17.06 5.99 16.20
CA THR A 194 -16.44 4.69 15.83
C THR A 194 -15.13 4.90 15.08
N LEU A 195 -15.04 5.87 14.18
CA LEU A 195 -13.82 6.22 13.48
C LEU A 195 -12.70 6.58 14.47
N TYR A 196 -13.00 7.44 15.44
CA TYR A 196 -12.04 7.80 16.49
C TYR A 196 -11.63 6.59 17.34
N ASP A 197 -12.59 5.75 17.76
CA ASP A 197 -12.29 4.56 18.56
C ASP A 197 -11.44 3.54 17.79
N MET A 198 -11.72 3.35 16.49
CA MET A 198 -10.90 2.52 15.60
C MET A 198 -9.46 3.01 15.54
N ALA A 199 -9.26 4.32 15.34
CA ALA A 199 -7.93 4.93 15.31
C ALA A 199 -7.19 4.77 16.64
N LYS A 200 -7.90 5.02 17.75
CA LYS A 200 -7.38 4.92 19.11
C LYS A 200 -6.93 3.49 19.42
N ARG A 201 -7.78 2.49 19.18
CA ARG A 201 -7.43 1.08 19.43
C ARG A 201 -6.29 0.59 18.55
N LEU A 202 -6.19 1.07 17.31
CA LEU A 202 -5.05 0.78 16.44
C LEU A 202 -3.76 1.32 17.07
N LEU A 203 -3.74 2.59 17.49
CA LEU A 203 -2.59 3.19 18.15
C LEU A 203 -2.25 2.46 19.47
N GLU A 204 -3.23 2.04 20.25
CA GLU A 204 -2.98 1.26 21.48
C GLU A 204 -2.33 -0.09 21.20
N ARG A 205 -2.74 -0.77 20.12
CA ARG A 205 -2.23 -2.11 19.74
C ARG A 205 -0.94 -2.09 18.96
N VAL A 206 -0.61 -0.97 18.33
CA VAL A 206 0.63 -0.79 17.56
C VAL A 206 1.38 0.42 18.12
N PRO A 207 2.15 0.25 19.21
CA PRO A 207 2.88 1.32 19.87
C PRO A 207 3.83 2.09 18.94
N GLN A 208 4.35 1.41 17.93
CA GLN A 208 5.26 1.97 16.93
C GLN A 208 4.57 2.94 15.97
N SER A 209 3.25 2.90 15.85
CA SER A 209 2.48 3.83 15.03
C SER A 209 2.25 5.15 15.76
N GLU A 210 2.42 6.26 15.05
CA GLU A 210 2.29 7.61 15.60
C GLU A 210 1.04 8.35 15.13
N SER A 211 0.53 8.00 13.95
CA SER A 211 -0.65 8.62 13.35
C SER A 211 -1.44 7.61 12.54
N VAL A 212 -2.76 7.79 12.53
CA VAL A 212 -3.72 6.99 11.78
C VAL A 212 -4.66 7.94 11.04
N PHE A 213 -4.76 7.77 9.73
CA PHE A 213 -5.81 8.33 8.91
C PHE A 213 -6.89 7.27 8.67
N LEU A 214 -8.14 7.68 8.76
CA LEU A 214 -9.31 6.87 8.44
C LEU A 214 -10.27 7.67 7.56
N ASN A 215 -10.80 7.00 6.55
CA ASN A 215 -11.97 7.40 5.79
C ASN A 215 -13.06 6.32 5.91
N MET A 216 -14.25 6.73 6.32
CA MET A 216 -15.41 5.87 6.54
C MET A 216 -16.65 6.48 5.86
N PRO A 217 -16.89 6.19 4.57
CA PRO A 217 -18.15 6.52 3.92
C PRO A 217 -19.29 5.74 4.60
N ASN A 218 -20.42 6.40 4.85
CA ASN A 218 -21.61 5.82 5.47
C ASN A 218 -22.55 5.30 4.38
N ILE A 219 -22.48 4.01 4.09
CA ILE A 219 -23.32 3.35 3.09
C ILE A 219 -24.72 3.15 3.69
N HIS A 220 -25.72 3.80 3.09
CA HIS A 220 -27.06 3.82 3.65
C HIS A 220 -27.88 2.59 3.24
N PHE A 221 -28.56 2.02 4.23
CA PHE A 221 -29.60 1.01 4.08
C PHE A 221 -30.93 1.63 4.48
N LEU A 222 -31.75 1.97 3.49
CA LEU A 222 -33.01 2.67 3.69
C LEU A 222 -34.15 1.67 3.91
N PRO A 223 -34.99 1.86 4.95
CA PRO A 223 -36.22 1.07 5.13
C PRO A 223 -37.09 1.06 3.88
N CYS A 224 -37.56 -0.12 3.50
CA CYS A 224 -38.48 -0.29 2.37
C CYS A 224 -39.56 -1.32 2.72
N ALA A 225 -40.79 -1.06 2.32
CA ALA A 225 -41.88 -2.02 2.45
C ALA A 225 -42.42 -2.37 1.05
N PRO A 226 -42.55 -3.66 0.71
CA PRO A 226 -43.30 -4.06 -0.48
C PRO A 226 -44.71 -3.45 -0.51
N VAL A 227 -45.22 -3.22 -1.72
CA VAL A 227 -46.56 -2.65 -1.91
C VAL A 227 -47.61 -3.51 -1.20
N GLY A 228 -48.44 -2.88 -0.36
CA GLY A 228 -49.47 -3.57 0.43
C GLY A 228 -48.96 -4.17 1.75
N SER A 229 -47.71 -3.92 2.14
CA SER A 229 -47.14 -4.38 3.41
C SER A 229 -46.69 -3.21 4.30
N THR A 230 -46.39 -3.50 5.57
CA THR A 230 -45.80 -2.55 6.52
C THR A 230 -44.36 -2.95 6.81
N PHE A 231 -43.48 -1.96 6.93
CA PHE A 231 -42.08 -2.19 7.29
C PHE A 231 -41.98 -2.72 8.72
N LYS A 232 -41.33 -3.88 8.90
CA LYS A 232 -41.17 -4.55 10.21
C LYS A 232 -39.70 -4.67 10.60
N ASN A 233 -38.87 -3.70 10.19
CA ASN A 233 -37.43 -3.75 10.36
C ASN A 233 -36.77 -4.94 9.65
N ASP A 234 -37.31 -5.30 8.48
CA ASP A 234 -37.03 -6.55 7.77
C ASP A 234 -36.45 -6.35 6.36
N VAL A 235 -36.91 -5.34 5.61
CA VAL A 235 -36.47 -5.10 4.22
C VAL A 235 -35.80 -3.73 4.07
N PHE A 236 -34.57 -3.74 3.58
CA PHE A 236 -33.76 -2.53 3.36
C PHE A 236 -33.22 -2.47 1.93
N VAL A 237 -33.11 -1.25 1.41
CA VAL A 237 -32.46 -0.97 0.12
C VAL A 237 -31.10 -0.34 0.38
N ALA A 238 -30.04 -1.01 -0.07
CA ALA A 238 -28.70 -0.45 -0.06
C ALA A 238 -28.57 0.62 -1.14
N THR A 239 -28.00 1.77 -0.80
CA THR A 239 -27.74 2.86 -1.74
C THR A 239 -26.24 3.11 -1.84
N SER A 240 -25.73 3.26 -3.07
CA SER A 240 -24.33 3.59 -3.33
C SER A 240 -24.07 5.09 -3.24
N GLU A 241 -25.05 5.91 -3.61
CA GLU A 241 -24.98 7.37 -3.61
C GLU A 241 -26.34 8.02 -3.32
N PRO A 242 -26.38 9.23 -2.74
CA PRO A 242 -25.25 9.89 -2.06
C PRO A 242 -24.94 9.19 -0.72
N HIS A 243 -23.69 9.27 -0.26
CA HIS A 243 -23.28 8.78 1.06
C HIS A 243 -22.57 9.88 1.83
N GLY A 244 -22.77 9.92 3.15
CA GLY A 244 -21.94 10.78 4.01
C GLY A 244 -20.49 10.28 4.02
N ASN A 245 -19.52 11.19 3.92
CA ASN A 245 -18.09 10.83 4.01
C ASN A 245 -17.50 11.39 5.30
N ILE A 246 -16.91 10.53 6.12
CA ILE A 246 -16.31 10.92 7.40
C ILE A 246 -14.83 10.57 7.37
N GLU A 247 -13.99 11.58 7.54
CA GLU A 247 -12.53 11.45 7.57
C GLU A 247 -11.98 12.00 8.87
N ALA A 248 -10.95 11.35 9.43
CA ALA A 248 -10.13 11.96 10.46
C ALA A 248 -8.69 11.45 10.43
N VAL A 249 -7.78 12.28 10.96
CA VAL A 249 -6.42 11.89 11.32
C VAL A 249 -6.35 11.94 12.85
N VAL A 250 -5.95 10.83 13.47
CA VAL A 250 -5.69 10.75 14.91
C VAL A 250 -4.21 10.52 15.12
N THR A 251 -3.58 11.42 15.87
CA THR A 251 -2.15 11.39 16.16
C THR A 251 -1.91 11.23 17.67
N ARG A 252 -0.78 10.66 18.04
CA ARG A 252 -0.34 10.69 19.44
C ARG A 252 -0.05 12.14 19.88
N SER A 253 -0.20 12.39 21.17
CA SER A 253 0.18 13.68 21.76
C SER A 253 1.65 13.99 21.50
N GLY A 254 1.96 15.23 21.13
CA GLY A 254 3.31 15.70 20.83
C GLY A 254 3.82 15.38 19.41
N VAL A 255 3.04 14.67 18.58
CA VAL A 255 3.36 14.43 17.17
C VAL A 255 2.71 15.50 16.30
N GLN A 256 3.46 16.09 15.38
CA GLN A 256 2.93 17.08 14.45
C GLN A 256 1.83 16.46 13.59
N THR A 257 0.69 17.14 13.48
CA THR A 257 -0.41 16.67 12.65
C THR A 257 -0.03 16.79 11.18
N HIS A 258 -0.11 15.68 10.45
CA HIS A 258 0.08 15.66 8.99
C HIS A 258 -1.29 15.53 8.32
N SER A 259 -1.55 16.35 7.30
CA SER A 259 -2.76 16.27 6.48
C SER A 259 -2.57 15.19 5.41
N LYS A 260 -3.42 14.15 5.43
CA LYS A 260 -3.52 13.04 4.44
C LYS A 260 -2.18 12.33 4.12
N LEU A 261 -2.09 11.05 4.48
CA LEU A 261 -1.03 10.15 4.00
C LEU A 261 -1.28 9.75 2.55
#